data_AF-A0A654LYI3-F1
#
_entry.id   AF-A0A654LYI3-F1
#
_cell.length_a   1.000
_cell.length_b   1.000
_cell.length_c   1.000
_cell.angle_alpha   90.00
_cell.angle_beta   90.00
_cell.angle_gamma   90.00
#
_symmetry.space_group_name_H-M   'P 1'
#
loop_
_entity.id
_entity.type
_entity.pdbx_description
1 polymer ?
#
loop_
_entity_poly.entity_id
_entity_poly.type
_entity_poly.pdbx_seq_one_letter_code
_entity_poly.pdbx_strand_id
1 'polypeptide(L)' 'MSDFAFFRFASLNLLTEEEIAHKNEIVDITEHVLDAEGIECDSRISKISEEQLAQILEKVRKIRKKKVNPENENEITN' A
#
# COMPACT_ATOMS: atom_id res chain seq x y z
N MET A 1 3.80 11.99 4.34
CA MET A 1 3.10 11.80 5.64
C MET A 1 2.34 10.49 5.52
N SER A 2 3.06 9.38 5.68
CA SER A 2 2.58 8.04 5.26
C SER A 2 3.00 6.91 6.20
N ASP A 3 3.84 7.21 7.19
CA ASP A 3 4.21 6.26 8.25
C ASP A 3 2.98 5.74 9.00
N PHE A 4 1.93 6.56 9.12
CA PHE A 4 0.72 6.17 9.83
C PHE A 4 0.00 4.99 9.17
N ALA A 5 -0.06 4.94 7.84
CA ALA A 5 -0.62 3.79 7.11
C ALA A 5 0.22 2.53 7.34
N PHE A 6 1.55 2.66 7.31
CA PHE A 6 2.47 1.57 7.62
C PHE A 6 2.25 1.04 9.05
N PHE A 7 2.14 1.93 10.03
CA PHE A 7 1.85 1.52 11.41
C PHE A 7 0.51 0.81 11.54
N ARG A 8 -0.51 1.22 10.77
CA ARG A 8 -1.82 0.54 10.76
C ARG A 8 -1.69 -0.87 10.18
N PHE A 9 -1.00 -1.06 9.06
CA PHE A 9 -0.76 -2.39 8.50
C PHE A 9 0.04 -3.29 9.46
N ALA A 10 1.09 -2.73 10.08
CA ALA A 10 1.92 -3.44 11.06
C ALA A 10 1.11 -3.82 12.31
N SER A 11 0.30 -2.91 12.84
CA SER A 11 -0.54 -3.15 14.03
C SER A 11 -1.60 -4.22 13.82
N LEU A 12 -2.02 -4.43 12.55
CA LEU A 12 -2.97 -5.46 12.17
C LEU A 12 -2.28 -6.76 11.70
N ASN A 13 -0.95 -6.86 11.85
CA ASN A 13 -0.14 -7.99 11.37
C ASN A 13 -0.39 -8.34 9.89
N LEU A 14 -0.72 -7.33 9.07
CA LEU A 14 -1.00 -7.54 7.65
C LEU A 14 0.28 -7.61 6.81
N LEU A 15 1.39 -7.07 7.32
CA LEU A 15 2.70 -7.05 6.65
C LEU A 15 3.51 -8.32 6.95
N THR A 16 4.23 -8.81 5.95
CA THR A 16 5.24 -9.87 6.14
C THR A 16 6.56 -9.30 6.67
N GLU A 17 7.43 -10.16 7.20
CA GLU A 17 8.75 -9.74 7.71
C GLU A 17 9.60 -9.02 6.64
N GLU A 18 9.50 -9.45 5.38
CA GLU A 18 10.16 -8.77 4.26
C GLU A 18 9.57 -7.39 3.99
N GLU A 19 8.25 -7.21 4.12
CA GLU A 19 7.59 -5.91 3.95
C GLU A 19 7.96 -4.96 5.09
N ILE A 20 8.14 -5.49 6.30
CA ILE A 20 8.60 -4.72 7.47
C ILE A 20 10.06 -4.29 7.30
N ALA A 21 10.92 -5.19 6.79
CA ALA A 21 12.32 -4.87 6.50
C ALA A 21 12.46 -3.80 5.41
N HIS A 22 11.57 -3.81 4.41
CA HIS A 22 11.50 -2.80 3.35
C HIS A 22 10.49 -1.68 3.66
N LYS A 23 10.46 -1.22 4.92
CA LYS A 23 9.53 -0.17 5.38
C LYS A 23 9.43 1.01 4.41
N ASN A 24 10.56 1.59 4.00
CA ASN A 24 10.57 2.78 3.15
C ASN A 24 9.89 2.51 1.79
N GLU A 25 10.13 1.34 1.18
CA GLU A 25 9.48 0.95 -0.07
C GLU A 25 7.96 0.86 0.10
N ILE A 26 7.50 0.24 1.19
CA ILE A 26 6.07 0.10 1.48
C ILE A 26 5.43 1.46 1.72
N VAL A 27 6.11 2.34 2.47
CA VAL A 27 5.63 3.70 2.72
C VAL A 27 5.48 4.48 1.42
N ASP A 28 6.50 4.45 0.55
CA ASP A 28 6.47 5.15 -0.75
C ASP A 28 5.36 4.65 -1.68
N ILE A 29 5.18 3.33 -1.78
CA ILE A 29 4.12 2.74 -2.61
C ILE A 29 2.74 3.05 -2.00
N THR A 30 2.63 3.00 -0.68
CA THR A 30 1.38 3.31 0.02
C THR A 30 1.00 4.77 -0.20
N GLU A 31 1.95 5.71 -0.13
CA GLU A 31 1.71 7.12 -0.45
C GLU A 31 1.18 7.29 -1.87
N HIS A 32 1.78 6.63 -2.86
CA HIS A 32 1.27 6.64 -4.23
C HIS A 32 -0.16 6.09 -4.35
N VAL A 33 -0.48 4.99 -3.66
CA VAL A 33 -1.83 4.41 -3.70
C VAL A 33 -2.83 5.35 -3.02
N LEU A 34 -2.45 5.93 -1.88
CA LEU A 34 -3.29 6.85 -1.14
C LEU A 34 -3.55 8.12 -1.94
N ASP A 35 -2.53 8.71 -2.57
CA ASP A 35 -2.66 9.87 -3.45
C ASP A 35 -3.56 9.57 -4.65
N ALA A 36 -3.38 8.40 -5.29
CA ALA A 36 -4.23 7.98 -6.40
C ALA A 36 -5.71 7.79 -5.99
N GLU A 37 -5.97 7.41 -4.74
CA GLU A 37 -7.32 7.30 -4.17
C GLU A 37 -7.82 8.64 -3.60
N GLY A 38 -7.02 9.71 -3.61
CA GLY A 38 -7.36 11.03 -3.05
C GLY A 38 -7.33 11.10 -1.51
N ILE A 39 -6.51 10.27 -0.87
CA ILE A 39 -6.37 10.12 0.58
C ILE A 39 -5.02 10.69 1.05
N GLU A 40 -4.86 12.00 0.96
CA GLU A 40 -3.58 12.68 1.24
C GLU A 40 -3.33 12.99 2.74
N CYS A 41 -4.26 12.61 3.64
CA CYS A 41 -4.26 13.09 5.02
C CYS A 41 -4.26 11.94 6.05
N ASP A 42 -3.32 11.94 7.00
CA ASP A 42 -3.23 10.94 8.08
C ASP A 42 -4.55 10.78 8.86
N SER A 43 -5.30 11.87 9.01
CA SER A 43 -6.62 11.89 9.65
C SER A 43 -7.69 11.11 8.88
N ARG A 44 -7.55 11.00 7.55
CA ARG A 44 -8.43 10.19 6.69
C ARG A 44 -8.03 8.72 6.81
N ILE A 45 -6.73 8.42 6.77
CA ILE A 45 -6.20 7.05 6.94
C ILE A 45 -6.64 6.45 8.28
N SER A 46 -6.62 7.24 9.35
CA SER A 46 -7.12 6.79 10.66
C SER A 46 -8.60 6.43 10.68
N LYS A 47 -9.40 6.94 9.74
CA LYS A 47 -10.83 6.67 9.63
C LYS A 47 -11.15 5.56 8.61
N ILE A 48 -10.13 5.05 7.91
CA ILE A 48 -10.26 3.93 6.98
C ILE A 48 -10.55 2.65 7.78
N SER A 49 -11.58 1.92 7.35
CA SER A 49 -11.94 0.62 7.92
C SER A 49 -10.88 -0.44 7.61
N GLU A 50 -10.87 -1.52 8.37
CA GLU A 50 -9.94 -2.63 8.14
C GLU A 50 -10.05 -3.21 6.72
N GLU A 51 -11.27 -3.33 6.19
CA GLU A 51 -11.53 -3.80 4.83
C GLU A 51 -10.89 -2.90 3.76
N GLN A 52 -11.07 -1.59 3.88
CA GLN A 52 -10.47 -0.63 2.95
C GLN A 52 -8.94 -0.61 3.09
N LEU A 53 -8.43 -0.78 4.32
CA LEU A 53 -7.00 -0.87 4.57
C LEU A 53 -6.41 -2.14 3.93
N ALA A 54 -7.12 -3.27 3.98
CA ALA A 54 -6.73 -4.50 3.29
C ALA A 54 -6.73 -4.32 1.77
N GLN A 55 -7.71 -3.61 1.20
CA GLN A 55 -7.74 -3.27 -0.23
C GLN A 55 -6.55 -2.39 -0.64
N ILE A 56 -6.19 -1.40 0.17
CA ILE A 56 -5.01 -0.56 -0.08
C ILE A 56 -3.74 -1.42 -0.05
N LEU A 57 -3.60 -2.32 0.93
CA LEU A 57 -2.44 -3.20 1.00
C LEU A 57 -2.36 -4.17 -0.19
N GLU A 58 -3.49 -4.68 -0.68
CA GLU A 58 -3.52 -5.50 -1.89
C GLU A 58 -3.04 -4.72 -3.11
N LYS A 59 -3.44 -3.44 -3.25
CA LYS A 59 -2.95 -2.54 -4.31
C LYS A 59 -1.44 -2.30 -4.17
N VAL A 60 -0.94 -2.07 -2.95
CA VAL A 60 0.49 -1.92 -2.65
C VAL A 60 1.27 -3.17 -3.10
N ARG A 61 0.79 -4.37 -2.76
CA ARG A 61 1.40 -5.65 -3.18
C ARG A 61 1.38 -5.84 -4.70
N LYS A 62 0.28 -5.48 -5.37
CA LYS A 62 0.19 -5.52 -6.84
C LYS A 62 1.22 -4.61 -7.49
N ILE A 63 1.36 -3.37 -7.02
CA ILE A 63 2.35 -2.41 -7.53
C ILE A 63 3.78 -2.88 -7.25
N ARG A 64 4.04 -3.40 -6.05
CA ARG A 64 5.36 -3.96 -5.69
C ARG A 64 5.73 -5.12 -6.62
N LYS A 65 4.80 -6.04 -6.88
CA LYS A 65 5.00 -7.15 -7.82
C LYS A 65 5.23 -6.66 -9.27
N LYS A 66 4.53 -5.62 -9.70
CA LYS A 66 4.75 -4.97 -11.01
C LYS A 66 6.12 -4.30 -11.12
N LYS A 67 6.57 -3.60 -10.07
CA LYS A 67 7.92 -3.00 -10.03
C LYS A 67 9.04 -4.03 -10.13
N VAL A 68 8.84 -5.22 -9.55
CA VAL A 68 9.82 -6.31 -9.60
C VAL A 68 9.83 -7.05 -10.95
N ASN A 69 8.70 -7.08 -11.67
CA ASN A 69 8.61 -7.71 -12.99
C ASN A 69 7.87 -6.80 -14.00
N PRO A 70 8.55 -5.81 -14.60
CA PRO A 70 7.93 -4.84 -15.50
C PRO A 70 7.44 -5.45 -16.83
N GLU A 71 7.81 -6.70 -17.15
CA GLU A 71 7.45 -7.37 -18.41
C GLU A 71 5.99 -7.86 -18.50
N ASN A 72 5.18 -7.68 -17.45
CA ASN A 72 3.81 -8.22 -17.37
C ASN A 72 2.70 -7.15 -17.52
N GLU A 73 3.00 -5.97 -18.08
CA GLU A 73 2.06 -4.83 -18.19
C GLU A 73 1.06 -4.88 -19.37
N ASN A 74 0.93 -5.99 -20.09
CA ASN A 74 0.11 -6.07 -21.32
C ASN A 74 -1.17 -6.92 -21.22
N GLU A 75 -1.86 -7.00 -20.07
CA GLU A 75 -3.15 -7.73 -19.98
C GLU A 75 -4.21 -7.09 -19.06
N ILE A 76 -4.37 -5.76 -19.09
CA ILE A 76 -5.63 -5.14 -18.59
C ILE A 76 -6.11 -4.04 -19.55
N THR A 77 -6.35 -4.42 -20.80
CA THR A 77 -7.32 -3.76 -21.68
C THR A 77 -8.04 -4.85 -22.44
N ASN A 78 -9.19 -5.29 -21.93
CA ASN A 78 -10.40 -5.68 -22.67
C ASN A 78 -11.52 -6.04 -21.70
#